data_AF-B4UK83-F1
#
_entry.id   AF-B4UK83-F1
#
_cell.length_a   1.000
_cell.length_b   1.000
_cell.length_c   1.000
_cell.angle_alpha   90.00
_cell.angle_beta   90.00
_cell.angle_gamma   90.00
#
_symmetry.space_group_name_H-M   'P 1'
#
loop_
_entity.id
_entity.type
_entity.pdbx_description
1 polymer ?
#
loop_
_entity_poly.entity_id
_entity_poly.type
_entity_poly.pdbx_seq_one_letter_code
_entity_poly.pdbx_strand_id
1 'polypeptide(L)'
;MKRIIGAIAALGVLAVGFVALTGFHGGCGWRGHGHDPARMAAFVTDRVDDLLDDVDATPEQRTRIHAVKDRMLAAAGEVRAGQAEAHQALLAEWKADAPDRARLHALVDARAEAFRKVAHEAVDAGVDVHDALTPAQREKLTRKIERLHR
;
A
#
# COMPACT_ATOMS: atom_id res chain seq x y z
N MET A 1 17.65 17.57 -9.27
CA MET A 1 17.22 16.77 -8.10
C MET A 1 15.74 16.35 -8.23
N LYS A 2 15.43 15.52 -9.23
CA LYS A 2 14.08 14.99 -9.53
C LYS A 2 14.17 13.48 -9.74
N ARG A 3 14.64 12.73 -8.74
CA ARG A 3 14.82 11.26 -8.82
C ARG A 3 14.65 10.64 -7.44
N ILE A 4 13.45 10.73 -6.86
CA ILE A 4 13.11 9.96 -5.63
C ILE A 4 11.75 9.25 -5.77
N ILE A 5 10.91 9.63 -6.75
CA ILE A 5 9.58 9.02 -6.94
C ILE A 5 9.63 7.66 -7.69
N GLY A 6 10.71 7.35 -8.40
CA GLY A 6 10.80 6.14 -9.25
C GLY A 6 11.04 4.80 -8.51
N ALA A 7 11.53 4.85 -7.28
CA ALA A 7 12.13 3.68 -6.61
C ALA A 7 11.19 2.84 -5.74
N ILE A 8 9.91 3.19 -5.60
CA ILE A 8 8.95 2.40 -4.79
C ILE A 8 8.20 1.37 -5.65
N ALA A 9 8.33 1.45 -6.98
CA ALA A 9 7.35 0.94 -7.93
C ALA A 9 7.48 -0.54 -8.36
N ALA A 10 8.31 -1.33 -7.69
CA ALA A 10 8.88 -2.49 -8.38
C ALA A 10 8.79 -3.81 -7.60
N LEU A 11 9.29 -3.91 -6.37
CA LEU A 11 8.95 -4.98 -5.42
C LEU A 11 8.21 -4.46 -4.18
N GLY A 12 8.22 -3.13 -4.01
CA GLY A 12 7.63 -2.42 -2.89
C GLY A 12 6.22 -1.88 -3.13
N VAL A 13 5.61 -2.03 -4.32
CA VAL A 13 4.25 -1.51 -4.56
C VAL A 13 3.19 -2.25 -3.75
N LEU A 14 3.42 -3.52 -3.44
CA LEU A 14 2.48 -4.30 -2.63
C LEU A 14 2.80 -4.23 -1.13
N ALA A 15 4.07 -4.12 -0.73
CA ALA A 15 4.45 -4.21 0.69
C ALA A 15 4.98 -2.91 1.33
N VAL A 16 5.55 -1.96 0.59
CA VAL A 16 6.27 -0.79 1.15
C VAL A 16 5.64 0.56 0.79
N GLY A 17 5.06 0.70 -0.41
CA GLY A 17 4.31 1.90 -0.82
C GLY A 17 3.05 2.12 0.03
N PHE A 18 2.48 1.04 0.55
CA PHE A 18 1.29 1.08 1.39
C PHE A 18 1.54 1.69 2.78
N VAL A 19 2.75 1.50 3.32
CA VAL A 19 3.23 2.03 4.60
C VAL A 19 3.43 3.54 4.53
N ALA A 20 4.03 4.02 3.44
CA ALA A 20 4.26 5.44 3.23
C ALA A 20 2.93 6.20 3.06
N LEU A 21 1.94 5.61 2.40
CA LEU A 21 0.63 6.23 2.15
C LEU A 21 -0.29 6.34 3.38
N THR A 22 0.03 5.66 4.49
CA THR A 22 -0.89 5.53 5.64
C THR A 22 -0.34 6.06 6.98
N GLY A 23 0.90 6.59 7.04
CA GLY A 23 1.40 7.08 8.34
C GLY A 23 2.68 7.90 8.40
N PHE A 24 3.48 8.06 7.34
CA PHE A 24 4.81 8.68 7.47
C PHE A 24 5.18 9.70 6.36
N HIS A 25 4.21 10.47 5.84
CA HIS A 25 4.56 11.65 5.03
C HIS A 25 4.71 12.89 5.92
N GLY A 26 5.83 12.94 6.66
CA GLY A 26 6.42 14.20 7.10
C GLY A 26 7.01 14.93 5.88
N GLY A 27 6.46 16.09 5.56
CA GLY A 27 7.14 17.18 4.84
C GLY A 27 7.78 16.86 3.48
N CYS A 28 7.01 17.01 2.39
CA CYS A 28 7.34 17.84 1.22
C CYS A 28 6.44 17.49 0.02
N GLY A 29 5.54 18.42 -0.35
CA GLY A 29 5.29 18.69 -1.76
C GLY A 29 4.20 17.93 -2.51
N TRP A 30 3.02 17.69 -1.93
CA TRP A 30 1.78 17.54 -2.72
C TRP A 30 0.67 18.37 -2.09
N ARG A 31 0.68 19.68 -2.39
CA ARG A 31 -0.45 20.57 -2.08
C ARG A 31 -1.62 20.21 -3.01
N GLY A 32 -2.76 19.80 -2.45
CA GLY A 32 -4.06 20.16 -3.04
C GLY A 32 -4.84 19.13 -3.85
N HIS A 33 -4.64 17.81 -3.69
CA HIS A 33 -5.61 16.83 -4.18
C HIS A 33 -6.06 15.92 -3.04
N GLY A 34 -7.35 15.98 -2.71
CA GLY A 34 -7.98 15.04 -1.80
C GLY A 34 -7.65 13.61 -2.25
N HIS A 35 -7.20 12.79 -1.31
CA HIS A 35 -6.95 11.38 -1.52
C HIS A 35 -8.29 10.65 -1.70
N ASP A 36 -8.93 10.83 -2.85
CA ASP A 36 -10.12 10.08 -3.26
C ASP A 36 -9.78 8.59 -3.34
N PRO A 37 -10.39 7.73 -2.51
CA PRO A 37 -10.16 6.29 -2.53
C PRO A 37 -10.46 5.67 -3.89
N ALA A 38 -11.48 6.17 -4.61
CA ALA A 38 -11.84 5.65 -5.93
C ALA A 38 -10.75 5.95 -6.96
N ARG A 39 -10.21 7.17 -6.96
CA ARG A 39 -9.08 7.54 -7.82
C ARG A 39 -7.82 6.72 -7.52
N MET A 40 -7.55 6.44 -6.24
CA MET A 40 -6.42 5.58 -5.86
C MET A 40 -6.62 4.14 -6.35
N ALA A 41 -7.81 3.56 -6.15
CA ALA A 41 -8.12 2.21 -6.61
C ALA A 41 -8.04 2.08 -8.14
N ALA A 42 -8.50 3.10 -8.87
CA ALA A 42 -8.38 3.16 -10.32
C ALA A 42 -6.90 3.20 -10.76
N PHE A 43 -6.09 4.06 -10.13
CA PHE A 43 -4.65 4.15 -10.41
C PHE A 43 -3.91 2.83 -10.12
N VAL A 44 -4.23 2.16 -9.02
CA VAL A 44 -3.64 0.85 -8.70
C VAL A 44 -4.06 -0.20 -9.72
N THR A 45 -5.33 -0.19 -10.14
CA THR A 45 -5.83 -1.12 -11.16
C THR A 45 -5.11 -0.94 -12.48
N ASP A 46 -5.02 0.29 -12.98
CA ASP A 46 -4.29 0.66 -14.19
C ASP A 46 -2.83 0.18 -14.14
N ARG A 47 -2.15 0.42 -13.02
CA ARG A 47 -0.75 -0.02 -12.85
C ARG A 47 -0.60 -1.55 -12.82
N VAL A 48 -1.58 -2.27 -12.29
CA VAL A 48 -1.61 -3.74 -12.28
C VAL A 48 -1.85 -4.26 -13.69
N ASP A 49 -2.80 -3.68 -14.43
CA ASP A 49 -3.07 -4.04 -15.82
C ASP A 49 -1.84 -3.84 -16.70
N ASP A 50 -1.15 -2.70 -16.58
CA ASP A 50 0.11 -2.43 -17.26
C ASP A 50 1.21 -3.47 -16.98
N LEU A 51 1.23 -4.06 -15.77
CA LEU A 51 2.18 -5.13 -15.43
C LEU A 51 1.76 -6.46 -16.05
N LEU A 52 0.47 -6.76 -16.04
CA LEU A 52 -0.11 -7.98 -16.58
C LEU A 52 0.04 -8.01 -18.11
N ASP A 53 -0.17 -6.89 -18.77
CA ASP A 53 0.10 -6.68 -20.20
C ASP A 53 1.58 -6.92 -20.50
N ASP A 54 2.46 -6.29 -19.72
CA ASP A 54 3.89 -6.43 -19.89
C ASP A 54 4.42 -7.85 -19.65
N VAL A 55 3.71 -8.72 -18.95
CA VAL A 55 4.10 -10.13 -18.80
C VAL A 55 3.26 -11.09 -19.64
N ASP A 56 2.47 -10.55 -20.57
CA ASP A 56 1.60 -11.34 -21.44
C ASP A 56 0.73 -12.31 -20.61
N ALA A 57 0.16 -11.82 -19.49
CA ALA A 57 -0.60 -12.63 -18.56
C ALA A 57 -1.86 -13.21 -19.22
N THR A 58 -2.10 -14.51 -19.00
CA THR A 58 -3.32 -15.18 -19.49
C THR A 58 -4.55 -14.63 -18.78
N PRO A 59 -5.76 -14.79 -19.35
CA PRO A 59 -7.00 -14.38 -18.68
C PRO A 59 -7.14 -14.94 -17.26
N GLU A 60 -6.75 -16.20 -17.05
CA GLU A 60 -6.82 -16.85 -15.74
C GLU A 60 -5.84 -16.23 -14.74
N GLN A 61 -4.63 -15.88 -15.19
CA GLN A 61 -3.64 -15.21 -14.34
C GLN A 61 -4.11 -13.81 -13.96
N ARG A 62 -4.72 -13.06 -14.90
CA ARG A 62 -5.30 -11.75 -14.61
C ARG A 62 -6.39 -11.83 -13.56
N THR A 63 -7.34 -12.77 -13.71
CA THR A 63 -8.41 -12.95 -12.72
C THR A 63 -7.84 -13.21 -11.33
N ARG A 64 -6.83 -14.08 -11.21
CA ARG A 64 -6.18 -14.36 -9.91
C ARG A 64 -5.50 -13.12 -9.32
N ILE A 65 -4.72 -12.42 -10.12
CA ILE A 65 -3.95 -11.26 -9.66
C ILE A 65 -4.87 -10.07 -9.34
N HIS A 66 -5.98 -9.90 -10.05
CA HIS A 66 -7.00 -8.91 -9.69
C HIS A 66 -7.68 -9.23 -8.36
N ALA A 67 -7.98 -10.50 -8.08
CA ALA A 67 -8.53 -10.88 -6.77
C ALA A 67 -7.57 -10.55 -5.63
N VAL A 68 -6.25 -10.78 -5.82
CA VAL A 68 -5.21 -10.38 -4.87
C VAL A 68 -5.19 -8.85 -4.71
N LYS A 69 -5.22 -8.09 -5.81
CA LYS A 69 -5.28 -6.62 -5.79
C LYS A 69 -6.50 -6.10 -5.04
N ASP A 70 -7.69 -6.63 -5.30
CA ASP A 70 -8.93 -6.20 -4.66
C ASP A 70 -8.91 -6.48 -3.15
N ARG A 71 -8.39 -7.65 -2.75
CA ARG A 71 -8.17 -8.01 -1.34
C ARG A 71 -7.20 -7.03 -0.65
N MET A 72 -6.10 -6.68 -1.31
CA MET A 72 -5.14 -5.69 -0.79
C MET A 72 -5.74 -4.28 -0.71
N LEU A 73 -6.56 -3.86 -1.68
CA LEU A 73 -7.28 -2.58 -1.63
C LEU A 73 -8.32 -2.53 -0.51
N ALA A 74 -8.96 -3.66 -0.18
CA ALA A 74 -9.86 -3.75 0.95
C ALA A 74 -9.11 -3.63 2.29
N ALA A 75 -8.05 -4.42 2.48
CA ALA A 75 -7.20 -4.37 3.68
C ALA A 75 -6.60 -2.96 3.89
N ALA A 76 -6.24 -2.32 2.79
CA ALA A 76 -5.82 -0.94 2.74
C ALA A 76 -6.88 0.06 3.23
N GLY A 77 -8.13 -0.15 2.81
CA GLY A 77 -9.28 0.63 3.24
C GLY A 77 -9.50 0.55 4.75
N GLU A 78 -9.39 -0.64 5.33
CA GLU A 78 -9.52 -0.86 6.79
C GLU A 78 -8.49 -0.03 7.58
N VAL A 79 -7.23 -0.07 7.16
CA VAL A 79 -6.15 0.70 7.78
C VAL A 79 -6.38 2.21 7.65
N ARG A 80 -6.94 2.68 6.53
CA ARG A 80 -7.24 4.11 6.34
C ARG A 80 -8.44 4.57 7.15
N ALA A 81 -9.49 3.76 7.27
CA ALA A 81 -10.69 4.11 8.03
C ALA A 81 -10.37 4.48 9.49
N GLY A 82 -9.49 3.71 10.14
CA GLY A 82 -9.06 4.00 11.52
C GLY A 82 -8.13 5.20 11.68
N GLN A 83 -7.59 5.77 10.59
CA GLN A 83 -6.64 6.89 10.67
C GLN A 83 -7.32 8.20 11.11
N ALA A 84 -8.52 8.48 10.60
CA ALA A 84 -9.25 9.70 10.95
C ALA A 84 -9.64 9.69 12.43
N GLU A 85 -10.15 8.56 12.92
CA GLU A 85 -10.52 8.38 14.33
C GLU A 85 -9.30 8.48 15.25
N ALA A 86 -8.18 7.84 14.89
CA ALA A 86 -6.93 7.93 15.63
C ALA A 86 -6.42 9.38 15.69
N HIS A 87 -6.47 10.11 14.57
CA HIS A 87 -6.07 11.51 14.53
C HIS A 87 -6.95 12.38 15.44
N GLN A 88 -8.27 12.19 15.42
CA GLN A 88 -9.19 12.92 16.30
C GLN A 88 -8.94 12.57 17.78
N ALA A 89 -8.69 11.30 18.10
CA ALA A 89 -8.36 10.88 19.45
C ALA A 89 -7.04 11.51 19.95
N LEU A 90 -6.00 11.54 19.13
CA LEU A 90 -4.74 12.22 19.46
C LEU A 90 -4.94 13.72 19.68
N LEU A 91 -5.73 14.38 18.83
CA LEU A 91 -6.05 15.80 18.99
C LEU A 91 -6.87 16.09 20.24
N ALA A 92 -7.75 15.17 20.63
CA ALA A 92 -8.53 15.29 21.87
C ALA A 92 -7.62 15.19 23.10
N GLU A 93 -6.74 14.18 23.15
CA GLU A 93 -5.75 14.02 24.23
C GLU A 93 -4.79 15.21 24.30
N TRP A 94 -4.38 15.75 23.15
CA TRP A 94 -3.53 16.95 23.09
C TRP A 94 -4.19 18.20 23.69
N LYS A 95 -5.52 18.31 23.57
CA LYS A 95 -6.29 19.46 24.08
C LYS A 95 -6.75 19.29 25.53
N ALA A 96 -6.55 18.11 26.13
CA ALA A 96 -6.97 17.83 27.50
C ALA A 96 -6.02 18.48 28.51
N ASP A 97 -6.57 18.95 29.64
CA ASP A 97 -5.78 19.49 30.75
C ASP A 97 -4.86 18.42 31.37
N ALA A 98 -5.27 17.15 31.30
CA ALA A 98 -4.49 15.99 31.74
C ALA A 98 -4.64 14.84 30.73
N PRO A 99 -3.69 14.67 29.79
CA PRO A 99 -3.73 13.60 28.79
C PRO A 99 -3.64 12.20 29.42
N ASP A 100 -4.40 11.25 28.88
CA ASP A 100 -4.36 9.84 29.31
C ASP A 100 -3.25 9.08 28.56
N ARG A 101 -2.15 8.82 29.28
CA ARG A 101 -1.00 8.07 28.77
C ARG A 101 -1.37 6.64 28.35
N ALA A 102 -2.21 5.95 29.12
CA ALA A 102 -2.57 4.56 28.82
C ALA A 102 -3.39 4.48 27.53
N ARG A 103 -4.32 5.43 27.33
CA ARG A 103 -5.09 5.56 26.10
C ARG A 103 -4.22 5.87 24.88
N LEU A 104 -3.22 6.74 25.03
CA LEU A 104 -2.27 7.05 23.94
C LEU A 104 -1.45 5.82 23.52
N HIS A 105 -0.98 5.01 24.48
CA HIS A 105 -0.31 3.74 24.17
C HIS A 105 -1.25 2.76 23.46
N ALA A 106 -2.47 2.60 23.96
CA ALA A 106 -3.46 1.73 23.32
C ALA A 106 -3.74 2.13 21.86
N LEU A 107 -3.74 3.44 21.57
CA LEU A 107 -3.91 3.93 20.20
C LEU A 107 -2.73 3.59 19.30
N VAL A 108 -1.50 3.70 19.82
CA VAL A 108 -0.28 3.27 19.10
C VAL A 108 -0.33 1.77 18.82
N ASP A 109 -0.68 0.96 19.82
CA ASP A 109 -0.75 -0.50 19.69
C ASP A 109 -1.79 -0.92 18.65
N ALA A 110 -2.98 -0.33 18.69
CA ALA A 110 -4.04 -0.58 17.70
C ALA A 110 -3.57 -0.22 16.28
N ARG A 111 -2.84 0.90 16.13
CA ARG A 111 -2.31 1.31 14.83
C ARG A 111 -1.22 0.38 14.33
N ALA A 112 -0.30 -0.02 15.22
CA ALA A 112 0.77 -0.95 14.92
C ALA A 112 0.24 -2.33 14.53
N GLU A 113 -0.79 -2.82 15.21
CA GLU A 113 -1.43 -4.11 14.90
C GLU A 113 -2.14 -4.09 13.55
N ALA A 114 -2.92 -3.03 13.27
CA ALA A 114 -3.57 -2.87 11.97
C ALA A 114 -2.54 -2.85 10.83
N PHE A 115 -1.41 -2.16 11.04
CA PHE A 115 -0.32 -2.12 10.09
C PHE A 115 0.37 -3.49 9.92
N ARG A 116 0.64 -4.17 11.04
CA ARG A 116 1.25 -5.52 11.06
C ARG A 116 0.41 -6.52 10.27
N LYS A 117 -0.91 -6.52 10.47
CA LYS A 117 -1.84 -7.38 9.72
C LYS A 117 -1.70 -7.17 8.21
N VAL A 118 -1.72 -5.92 7.75
CA VAL A 118 -1.57 -5.61 6.32
C VAL A 118 -0.18 -5.95 5.79
N ALA A 119 0.86 -5.78 6.59
CA ALA A 119 2.22 -6.16 6.20
C ALA A 119 2.35 -7.68 5.97
N HIS A 120 1.74 -8.51 6.82
CA HIS A 120 1.68 -9.95 6.61
C HIS A 120 0.87 -10.31 5.36
N GLU A 121 -0.30 -9.72 5.20
CA GLU A 121 -1.14 -9.93 4.01
C GLU A 121 -0.41 -9.54 2.71
N ALA A 122 0.42 -8.49 2.74
CA ALA A 122 1.22 -8.09 1.58
C ALA A 122 2.31 -9.13 1.22
N VAL A 123 2.86 -9.83 2.20
CA VAL A 123 3.80 -10.93 1.96
C VAL A 123 3.06 -12.07 1.26
N ASP A 124 1.91 -12.48 1.80
CA ASP A 124 1.11 -13.56 1.25
C ASP A 124 0.62 -13.23 -0.16
N ALA A 125 0.14 -12.00 -0.39
CA ALA A 125 -0.21 -11.49 -1.71
C ALA A 125 0.98 -11.53 -2.70
N GLY A 126 2.19 -11.24 -2.24
CA GLY A 126 3.39 -11.35 -3.06
C GLY A 126 3.68 -12.79 -3.50
N VAL A 127 3.50 -13.75 -2.59
CA VAL A 127 3.61 -15.19 -2.88
C VAL A 127 2.52 -15.64 -3.84
N ASP A 128 1.26 -15.24 -3.63
CA ASP A 128 0.13 -15.54 -4.52
C ASP A 128 0.41 -15.08 -5.97
N VAL A 129 0.94 -13.87 -6.14
CA VAL A 129 1.31 -13.33 -7.46
C VAL A 129 2.48 -14.10 -8.06
N HIS A 130 3.49 -14.43 -7.26
CA HIS A 130 4.63 -15.23 -7.70
C HIS A 130 4.18 -16.60 -8.26
N ASP A 131 3.25 -17.25 -7.56
CA ASP A 131 2.75 -18.58 -7.89
C ASP A 131 1.77 -18.56 -9.07
N ALA A 132 1.05 -17.45 -9.27
CA ALA A 132 0.20 -17.26 -10.44
C ALA A 132 1.01 -17.12 -11.75
N LEU A 133 2.23 -16.58 -11.69
CA LEU A 133 3.07 -16.32 -12.85
C LEU A 133 3.98 -17.50 -13.19
N THR A 134 4.30 -17.68 -14.47
CA THR A 134 5.32 -18.64 -14.91
C THR A 134 6.74 -18.12 -14.63
N PRO A 135 7.77 -18.99 -14.59
CA PRO A 135 9.15 -18.55 -14.42
C PRO A 135 9.59 -17.46 -15.43
N ALA A 136 9.20 -17.61 -16.70
CA ALA A 136 9.54 -16.63 -17.74
C ALA A 136 8.87 -15.26 -17.50
N GLN A 137 7.62 -15.24 -17.03
CA GLN A 137 6.90 -14.02 -16.69
C GLN A 137 7.51 -13.31 -15.48
N ARG A 138 7.87 -14.07 -14.43
CA ARG A 138 8.55 -13.53 -13.24
C ARG A 138 9.89 -12.89 -13.59
N GLU A 139 10.63 -13.50 -14.50
CA GLU A 139 11.89 -12.97 -14.99
C GLU A 139 11.70 -11.67 -15.80
N LYS A 140 10.66 -11.59 -16.65
CA LYS A 140 10.29 -10.35 -17.37
C LYS A 140 9.92 -9.23 -16.39
N LEU A 141 9.14 -9.55 -15.36
CA LEU A 141 8.77 -8.64 -14.28
C LEU A 141 10.00 -8.16 -13.51
N THR A 142 10.90 -9.06 -13.10
CA THR A 142 12.14 -8.76 -12.37
C THR A 142 13.01 -7.75 -13.14
N ARG A 143 13.21 -7.95 -14.43
CA ARG A 143 13.96 -6.98 -15.26
C ARG A 143 13.28 -5.61 -15.34
N LYS A 144 11.95 -5.55 -15.40
CA LYS A 144 11.21 -4.26 -15.35
C LYS A 144 11.48 -3.57 -14.02
N ILE A 145 11.49 -4.34 -12.93
CA ILE A 145 11.70 -3.83 -11.58
C ILE A 145 13.08 -3.24 -11.40
N GLU A 146 14.11 -3.94 -11.84
CA GLU A 146 15.50 -3.47 -11.78
C GLU A 146 15.76 -2.22 -12.63
N ARG A 147 15.00 -2.02 -13.72
CA ARG A 147 15.08 -0.78 -14.52
C ARG A 147 14.48 0.41 -13.80
N LEU A 148 13.39 0.21 -13.05
CA LEU A 148 12.74 1.29 -12.29
C LEU A 148 13.60 1.78 -11.11
N HIS A 149 14.51 0.95 -10.61
CA HIS A 149 15.47 1.32 -9.56
C HIS A 149 16.69 2.15 -10.04
N ARG A 150 16.93 2.29 -11.36
CA ARG A 150 18.10 3.00 -11.94
C ARG A 150 17.78 4.43 -12.40
#